data_AF-X1RSB5-F1
#
_entry.id   AF-X1RSB5-F1
#
_cell.length_a   1.000
_cell.length_b   1.000
_cell.length_c   1.000
_cell.angle_alpha   90.00
_cell.angle_beta   90.00
_cell.angle_gamma   90.00
#
_symmetry.space_group_name_H-M   'P 1'
#
loop_
_entity.id
_entity.type
_entity.pdbx_description
1 polymer ?
#
loop_
_entity_poly.entity_id
_entity_poly.type
_entity_poly.pdbx_seq_one_letter_code
_entity_poly.pdbx_strand_id
1 'polypeptide(L)'
;LELLFDVIKELGFKAVTYMPTRNSMAQIKHIQGLCKKYGFFQISGEDINSPRQSFICEILKNPELHNLVDAAWALIGHEKRVEEDLNEGLFSKKMIKKYPDLNERIQVFKKAGKNRVRERV
;
A
#
# COMPACT_ATOMS: atom_id res chain seq x y z
N LEU A 1 4.01 10.67 16.93
CA LEU A 1 4.29 9.95 15.65
C LEU A 1 5.01 10.84 14.64
N GLU A 2 4.88 12.16 14.77
CA GLU A 2 5.31 13.20 13.85
C GLU A 2 6.82 13.15 13.63
N LEU A 3 7.62 13.14 14.71
CA LEU A 3 9.07 13.00 14.64
C LEU A 3 9.52 11.76 13.86
N LEU A 4 8.84 10.62 14.05
CA LEU A 4 9.14 9.41 13.30
C LEU A 4 8.86 9.59 11.81
N PHE A 5 7.72 10.20 11.45
CA PHE A 5 7.35 10.46 10.06
C PHE A 5 8.30 11.45 9.37
N ASP A 6 8.77 12.48 10.09
CA ASP A 6 9.80 13.39 9.61
C ASP A 6 11.11 12.61 9.32
N VAL A 7 11.58 11.82 10.27
CA VAL A 7 12.82 11.04 10.14
C VAL A 7 12.74 10.04 8.98
N ILE A 8 11.69 9.22 8.90
CA ILE A 8 11.59 8.23 7.81
C ILE A 8 11.38 8.90 6.44
N LYS A 9 10.81 10.11 6.40
CA LYS A 9 10.72 10.90 5.16
C LYS A 9 12.10 11.34 4.71
N GLU A 10 12.89 11.89 5.62
CA GLU A 10 14.27 12.33 5.37
C GLU A 10 15.16 11.15 4.91
N LEU A 11 15.03 10.00 5.57
CA LEU A 11 15.72 8.76 5.20
C LEU A 11 15.23 8.15 3.85
N GLY A 12 14.18 8.71 3.26
CA GLY A 12 13.74 8.35 1.91
C GLY A 12 12.81 7.16 1.82
N PHE A 13 12.22 6.70 2.94
CA PHE A 13 11.18 5.66 2.92
C PHE A 13 10.01 6.07 2.02
N LYS A 14 9.32 5.07 1.45
CA LYS A 14 8.21 5.30 0.51
C LYS A 14 6.87 4.86 1.05
N ALA A 15 6.86 4.00 2.06
CA ALA A 15 5.66 3.39 2.59
C ALA A 15 5.72 3.22 4.11
N VAL A 16 4.54 3.16 4.73
CA VAL A 16 4.35 2.81 6.13
C VAL A 16 3.39 1.63 6.19
N THR A 17 3.72 0.67 7.05
CA THR A 17 2.86 -0.48 7.36
C THR A 17 2.25 -0.31 8.75
N TYR A 18 0.99 -0.72 8.91
CA TYR A 18 0.31 -0.74 10.21
C TYR A 18 -0.72 -1.86 10.26
N MET A 19 -1.04 -2.33 11.47
CA MET A 19 -1.98 -3.44 11.74
C MET A 19 -3.37 -2.89 12.07
N PRO A 20 -4.36 -2.96 11.16
CA PRO A 20 -5.67 -2.37 11.43
C PRO A 20 -6.37 -3.00 12.65
N THR A 21 -6.24 -4.30 12.89
CA THR A 21 -6.95 -4.98 14.00
C THR A 21 -6.45 -4.60 15.39
N ARG A 22 -5.22 -4.10 15.49
CA ARG A 22 -4.58 -3.69 16.76
C ARG A 22 -4.69 -2.21 17.06
N ASN A 23 -5.42 -1.45 16.22
CA ASN A 23 -5.54 -0.01 16.36
C ASN A 23 -7.02 0.42 16.37
N SER A 24 -7.32 1.43 17.18
CA SER A 24 -8.61 2.12 17.11
C SER A 24 -8.74 2.92 15.81
N MET A 25 -9.98 3.19 15.39
CA MET A 25 -10.23 4.03 14.21
C MET A 25 -9.64 5.45 14.34
N ALA A 26 -9.56 6.00 15.55
CA ALA A 26 -8.91 7.29 15.79
C ALA A 26 -7.40 7.23 15.50
N GLN A 27 -6.71 6.17 15.95
CA GLN A 27 -5.29 5.94 15.66
C GLN A 27 -5.07 5.71 14.15
N ILE A 28 -5.93 4.93 13.51
CA ILE A 28 -5.89 4.70 12.05
C ILE A 28 -6.02 6.03 11.31
N LYS A 29 -7.00 6.88 11.63
CA LYS A 29 -7.19 8.19 11.01
C LYS A 29 -5.98 9.11 11.19
N HIS A 30 -5.37 9.10 12.38
CA HIS A 30 -4.15 9.86 12.64
C HIS A 30 -3.00 9.41 11.73
N ILE A 31 -2.75 8.10 11.63
CA ILE A 31 -1.72 7.54 10.75
C ILE A 31 -2.02 7.82 9.27
N GLN A 32 -3.26 7.62 8.81
CA GLN A 32 -3.68 7.93 7.44
C GLN A 32 -3.47 9.41 7.09
N GLY A 33 -3.78 10.31 8.03
CA GLY A 33 -3.53 11.75 7.88
C GLY A 33 -2.05 12.07 7.74
N LEU A 34 -1.19 11.44 8.55
CA LEU A 34 0.25 11.58 8.43
C LEU A 34 0.76 11.01 7.09
N CYS A 35 0.32 9.82 6.68
CA CYS A 35 0.68 9.25 5.39
C CYS A 35 0.30 10.18 4.22
N LYS A 36 -0.88 10.81 4.28
CA LYS A 36 -1.30 11.81 3.29
C LYS A 36 -0.39 13.05 3.31
N LYS A 37 -0.08 13.60 4.49
CA LYS A 37 0.80 14.76 4.65
C LYS A 37 2.19 14.53 4.07
N TYR A 38 2.78 13.36 4.32
CA TYR A 38 4.16 13.05 3.91
C TYR A 38 4.26 12.32 2.56
N GLY A 39 3.13 11.93 1.96
CA GLY A 39 3.09 11.19 0.70
C GLY A 39 3.61 9.76 0.82
N PHE A 40 3.28 9.08 1.93
CA PHE A 40 3.62 7.67 2.13
C PHE A 40 2.53 6.75 1.57
N PHE A 41 2.98 5.72 0.87
CA PHE A 41 2.16 4.57 0.51
C PHE A 41 1.79 3.79 1.77
N GLN A 42 0.58 3.25 1.82
CA GLN A 42 0.02 2.65 3.04
C GLN A 42 -0.21 1.17 2.81
N ILE A 43 0.27 0.33 3.72
CA ILE A 43 0.18 -1.12 3.61
C ILE A 43 -0.45 -1.67 4.89
N SER A 44 -1.37 -2.63 4.73
CA SER A 44 -1.84 -3.42 5.87
C SER A 44 -0.76 -4.43 6.24
N GLY A 45 -0.16 -4.27 7.43
CA GLY A 45 0.83 -5.18 7.98
C GLY A 45 0.22 -6.15 8.99
N GLU A 46 -0.97 -6.68 8.70
CA GLU A 46 -1.70 -7.57 9.62
C GLU A 46 -0.94 -8.89 9.79
N ASP A 47 -0.55 -9.21 11.02
CA ASP A 47 0.23 -10.41 11.32
C ASP A 47 -0.63 -11.57 11.81
N ILE A 48 -0.41 -12.76 11.23
CA ILE A 48 -0.95 -14.03 11.73
C ILE A 48 0.04 -14.61 12.73
N ASN A 49 -0.29 -14.54 14.02
CA ASN A 49 0.60 -14.98 15.10
C ASN A 49 0.17 -16.31 15.74
N SER A 50 -0.90 -16.93 15.24
CA SER A 50 -1.43 -18.20 15.77
C SER A 50 -2.16 -18.99 14.67
N PRO A 51 -2.04 -20.34 14.64
CA PRO A 51 -2.80 -21.18 13.71
C PRO A 51 -4.32 -21.08 13.86
N ARG A 52 -4.80 -20.60 15.01
CA ARG A 52 -6.25 -20.40 15.27
C ARG A 52 -6.75 -19.03 14.83
N GLN A 53 -5.85 -18.12 14.46
CA GLN A 53 -6.23 -16.78 14.00
C GLN A 53 -6.87 -16.89 12.60
N SER A 54 -7.98 -16.18 12.40
CA SER A 54 -8.64 -16.13 11.10
C SER A 54 -7.73 -15.45 10.07
N PHE A 55 -7.68 -16.02 8.86
CA PHE A 55 -7.09 -15.36 7.69
C PHE A 55 -7.98 -14.24 7.13
N ILE A 56 -9.26 -14.21 7.52
CA ILE A 56 -10.18 -13.15 7.12
C ILE A 56 -10.04 -11.98 8.08
N CYS A 57 -9.51 -10.87 7.57
CA CYS A 57 -9.38 -9.62 8.30
C CYS A 57 -10.67 -8.79 8.14
N GLU A 58 -11.65 -9.05 9.00
CA GLU A 58 -13.01 -8.45 8.94
C GLU A 58 -13.00 -6.91 8.95
N ILE A 59 -12.05 -6.28 9.65
CA ILE A 59 -11.95 -4.81 9.71
C ILE A 59 -11.72 -4.17 8.34
N LEU A 60 -11.11 -4.88 7.37
CA LEU A 60 -10.89 -4.38 6.01
C LEU A 60 -12.18 -4.22 5.20
N LYS A 61 -13.33 -4.72 5.69
CA LYS A 61 -14.65 -4.42 5.13
C LYS A 61 -15.10 -2.98 5.42
N ASN A 62 -14.44 -2.29 6.36
CA ASN A 62 -14.71 -0.89 6.63
C ASN A 62 -14.27 -0.03 5.42
N PRO A 63 -15.16 0.79 4.84
CA PRO A 63 -14.82 1.67 3.72
C PRO A 63 -13.64 2.62 3.99
N GLU A 64 -13.43 3.03 5.25
CA GLU A 64 -12.31 3.88 5.65
C GLU A 64 -10.93 3.19 5.48
N LEU A 65 -10.90 1.87 5.30
CA LEU A 65 -9.69 1.06 5.10
C LEU A 65 -9.55 0.51 3.67
N HIS A 66 -10.45 0.86 2.75
CA HIS A 66 -10.38 0.39 1.36
C HIS A 66 -9.07 0.79 0.66
N ASN A 67 -8.43 1.87 1.10
CA ASN A 67 -7.11 2.27 0.60
C ASN A 67 -6.05 1.16 0.80
N LEU A 68 -6.16 0.35 1.86
CA LEU A 68 -5.25 -0.76 2.12
C LEU A 68 -5.48 -1.94 1.17
N VAL A 69 -6.74 -2.19 0.79
CA VAL A 69 -7.10 -3.19 -0.22
C VAL A 69 -6.58 -2.77 -1.60
N ASP A 70 -6.74 -1.49 -1.94
CA ASP A 70 -6.21 -0.90 -3.16
C ASP A 70 -4.68 -0.98 -3.22
N ALA A 71 -4.01 -0.71 -2.09
CA ALA A 71 -2.58 -0.84 -1.96
C ALA A 71 -2.10 -2.28 -2.18
N ALA A 72 -2.79 -3.29 -1.62
CA ALA A 72 -2.45 -4.69 -1.85
C ALA A 72 -2.53 -5.06 -3.35
N TRP A 73 -3.58 -4.64 -4.05
CA TRP A 73 -3.67 -4.84 -5.51
C TRP A 73 -2.60 -4.07 -6.28
N ALA A 74 -2.23 -2.87 -5.84
CA ALA A 74 -1.16 -2.11 -6.45
C ALA A 74 0.22 -2.78 -6.27
N LEU A 75 0.47 -3.45 -5.13
CA LEU A 75 1.68 -4.24 -4.93
C LEU A 75 1.73 -5.46 -5.88
N ILE A 76 0.62 -6.17 -6.06
CA ILE A 76 0.55 -7.25 -7.07
C ILE A 76 0.83 -6.70 -8.47
N GLY A 77 0.26 -5.54 -8.81
CA GLY A 77 0.56 -4.89 -10.09
C GLY A 77 2.00 -4.43 -10.21
N HIS A 78 2.64 -4.07 -9.10
CA HIS A 78 4.04 -3.70 -9.07
C HIS A 78 4.92 -4.89 -9.39
N GLU A 79 4.72 -6.01 -8.70
CA GLU A 79 5.43 -7.28 -8.91
C GLU A 79 5.34 -7.74 -10.36
N LYS A 80 4.13 -7.80 -10.92
CA LYS A 80 3.90 -8.19 -12.32
C LYS A 80 4.71 -7.32 -13.30
N ARG A 81 4.74 -6.02 -13.09
CA ARG A 81 5.41 -5.09 -14.02
C ARG A 81 6.93 -5.12 -13.88
N VAL A 82 7.45 -5.32 -12.66
CA VAL A 82 8.90 -5.43 -12.46
C VAL A 82 9.46 -6.78 -12.90
N GLU A 83 8.63 -7.83 -13.00
CA GLU A 83 9.00 -9.09 -13.65
C GLU A 83 9.35 -8.86 -15.14
N GLU A 84 8.68 -7.92 -15.81
CA GLU A 84 8.92 -7.56 -17.21
C GLU A 84 10.05 -6.52 -17.38
N ASP A 85 10.03 -5.42 -16.60
CA ASP A 85 11.04 -4.36 -16.60
C ASP A 85 11.13 -3.71 -15.21
N LEU A 86 12.30 -3.75 -14.59
CA LEU A 86 12.55 -3.12 -13.28
C LEU A 86 12.23 -1.61 -13.26
N ASN A 87 12.28 -0.94 -14.40
CA ASN A 87 11.92 0.47 -14.53
C ASN A 87 10.40 0.71 -14.51
N GLU A 88 9.57 -0.32 -14.54
CA GLU A 88 8.11 -0.24 -14.47
C GLU A 88 7.56 -0.37 -13.04
N GLY A 89 8.43 -0.32 -12.02
CA GLY A 89 8.02 -0.38 -10.62
C GLY A 89 7.29 0.87 -10.11
N LEU A 90 6.45 0.73 -9.08
CA LEU A 90 5.59 1.79 -8.51
C LEU A 90 6.37 3.07 -8.12
N PHE A 91 7.60 2.89 -7.63
CA PHE A 91 8.48 3.97 -7.19
C PHE A 91 9.70 4.19 -8.11
N SER A 92 9.69 3.63 -9.32
CA SER A 92 10.76 3.88 -10.29
C SER A 92 10.74 5.35 -10.74
N LYS A 93 11.89 5.88 -11.17
CA LYS A 93 11.97 7.25 -11.71
C LYS A 93 11.03 7.45 -12.91
N LYS A 94 10.93 6.42 -13.77
CA LYS A 94 10.05 6.39 -14.96
C LYS A 94 8.58 6.56 -14.55
N MET A 95 8.14 5.78 -13.55
CA MET A 95 6.74 5.77 -13.12
C MET A 95 6.38 6.97 -12.25
N ILE A 96 7.30 7.48 -11.44
CA ILE A 96 7.15 8.76 -10.74
C ILE A 96 6.99 9.91 -11.75
N LYS A 97 7.80 9.95 -12.81
CA LYS A 97 7.69 10.99 -13.85
C LYS A 97 6.37 10.89 -14.62
N LYS A 98 5.94 9.67 -14.93
CA LYS A 98 4.72 9.41 -15.72
C LYS A 98 3.45 9.68 -14.93
N TYR A 99 3.44 9.37 -13.63
CA TYR A 99 2.30 9.53 -12.73
C TYR A 99 2.78 10.18 -11.42
N PRO A 100 2.97 11.52 -11.38
CA PRO A 100 3.54 12.19 -10.22
C PRO A 100 2.71 12.01 -8.94
N ASP A 101 1.39 12.04 -9.05
CA ASP A 101 0.49 11.80 -7.92
C ASP A 101 0.54 10.33 -7.48
N LEU A 102 0.74 10.10 -6.18
CA LEU A 102 0.85 8.75 -5.64
C LEU A 102 -0.48 7.99 -5.76
N ASN A 103 -1.62 8.65 -5.51
CA ASN A 103 -2.91 7.97 -5.51
C ASN A 103 -3.33 7.54 -6.92
N GLU A 104 -3.12 8.38 -7.93
CA GLU A 104 -3.28 8.03 -9.33
C GLU A 104 -2.43 6.81 -9.69
N ARG A 105 -1.17 6.84 -9.29
CA ARG A 105 -0.23 5.75 -9.54
C ARG A 105 -0.68 4.45 -8.87
N ILE A 106 -1.16 4.48 -7.62
CA ILE A 106 -1.77 3.32 -6.96
C ILE A 106 -2.91 2.76 -7.80
N GLN A 107 -3.80 3.59 -8.36
CA GLN A 107 -4.91 3.10 -9.17
C GLN A 107 -4.45 2.44 -10.48
N VAL A 108 -3.41 2.98 -11.14
CA VAL A 108 -2.79 2.36 -12.33
C VAL A 108 -2.26 0.97 -12.01
N PHE A 109 -1.51 0.83 -10.92
CA PHE A 109 -0.93 -0.44 -10.52
C PHE A 109 -1.98 -1.41 -9.98
N LYS A 110 -3.00 -0.93 -9.25
CA LYS A 110 -4.16 -1.73 -8.85
C LYS A 110 -4.88 -2.33 -10.06
N LYS A 111 -5.06 -1.56 -11.13
CA LYS A 111 -5.66 -2.07 -12.38
C LYS A 111 -4.79 -3.18 -12.98
N ALA A 112 -3.46 -2.98 -13.04
CA ALA A 112 -2.54 -4.02 -13.50
C ALA A 112 -2.59 -5.29 -12.62
N GLY A 113 -2.69 -5.12 -11.29
CA GLY A 113 -2.84 -6.22 -10.35
C GLY A 113 -4.13 -7.02 -10.57
N LYS A 114 -5.26 -6.31 -10.73
CA LYS A 114 -6.60 -6.90 -10.93
C LYS A 114 -6.83 -7.50 -12.31
N ASN A 115 -6.13 -7.03 -13.34
CA ASN A 115 -6.22 -7.63 -14.67
C ASN A 115 -5.82 -9.11 -14.57
N ARG A 116 -6.76 -10.01 -14.90
CA ARG A 116 -6.55 -11.46 -14.92
C ARG A 116 -5.30 -11.77 -15.74
N VAL A 117 -4.45 -12.65 -15.21
CA VAL A 117 -3.45 -13.35 -16.01
C VAL A 117 -4.23 -14.09 -17.10
N ARG A 118 -4.23 -13.57 -18.33
CA ARG A 118 -4.46 -14.44 -19.48
C ARG A 118 -3.16 -15.23 -19.65
N GLU A 119 -3.30 -16.55 -19.61
CA GLU A 119 -2.36 -17.55 -20.12
C GLU A 119 -1.03 -17.73 -19.38
N ARG A 120 -1.07 -18.59 -18.35
CA ARG A 120 -0.10 -19.69 -18.22
C ARG A 120 -0.87 -20.94 -17.79
N VAL A 121 -1.57 -21.56 -18.75
CA VAL A 121 -1.99 -22.97 -18.72
C VAL A 121 -1.28 -23.64 -19.87
#